data_AF-B1JAL6-F1
#
_entry.id   AF-B1JAL6-F1
#
_cell.length_a   1.000
_cell.length_b   1.000
_cell.length_c   1.000
_cell.angle_alpha   90.00
_cell.angle_beta   90.00
_cell.angle_gamma   90.00
#
_symmetry.space_group_name_H-M   'P 1'
#
loop_
_entity.id
_entity.type
_entity.pdbx_description
1 polymer ?
#
loop_
_entity_poly.entity_id
_entity_poly.type
_entity_poly.pdbx_seq_one_letter_code
_entity_poly.pdbx_strand_id
1 'polypeptide(L)'
;MSKVTIYTTQRCPYCVNAKRLLQSKGVTPYEINVEESPQHLAEMIQRAHRRTVPQIFVGSVHVGGFDDLASLDRQGRLEALLHA
;
A
#
# COMPACT_ATOMS: atom_id res chain seq x y z
N MET A 1 -13.84 -8.63 0.28
CA MET A 1 -12.41 -8.27 0.38
C MET A 1 -12.16 -7.07 -0.50
N SER A 2 -11.79 -5.97 0.11
CA SER A 2 -11.48 -4.71 -0.55
C SER A 2 -10.22 -4.84 -1.42
N LYS A 3 -10.22 -4.16 -2.58
CA LYS A 3 -9.08 -4.15 -3.49
C LYS A 3 -7.92 -3.40 -2.84
N VAL A 4 -6.77 -4.04 -2.69
CA VAL A 4 -5.56 -3.39 -2.17
C VAL A 4 -4.66 -2.97 -3.32
N THR A 5 -4.18 -1.74 -3.30
CA THR A 5 -3.20 -1.21 -4.26
C THR A 5 -1.98 -0.70 -3.49
N ILE A 6 -0.79 -1.03 -3.98
CA ILE A 6 0.47 -0.57 -3.41
C ILE A 6 1.34 0.05 -4.50
N TYR A 7 1.77 1.30 -4.28
CA TYR A 7 2.80 1.93 -5.09
C TYR A 7 4.18 1.57 -4.56
N THR A 8 5.06 1.12 -5.45
CA THR A 8 6.40 0.62 -5.09
C THR A 8 7.47 1.15 -6.04
N THR A 9 8.72 0.87 -5.68
CA THR A 9 9.89 0.95 -6.58
C THR A 9 10.57 -0.42 -6.60
N GLN A 10 11.43 -0.67 -7.60
CA GLN A 10 12.14 -1.94 -7.76
C GLN A 10 13.00 -2.31 -6.55
N ARG A 11 13.60 -1.31 -5.88
CA ARG A 11 14.50 -1.51 -4.75
C ARG A 11 14.00 -0.77 -3.52
N CYS A 12 12.99 -1.35 -2.87
CA CYS A 12 12.38 -0.79 -1.66
C CYS A 12 12.11 -1.89 -0.62
N PRO A 13 12.91 -1.96 0.48
CA PRO A 13 12.72 -2.98 1.51
C PRO A 13 11.39 -2.84 2.25
N TYR A 14 10.92 -1.60 2.47
CA TYR A 14 9.62 -1.33 3.08
C TYR A 14 8.44 -1.83 2.22
N CYS A 15 8.58 -1.77 0.89
CA CYS A 15 7.58 -2.27 -0.04
C CYS A 15 7.49 -3.79 0.03
N VAL A 16 8.63 -4.48 0.18
CA VAL A 16 8.67 -5.93 0.41
C VAL A 16 7.97 -6.29 1.73
N ASN A 17 8.26 -5.55 2.80
CA ASN A 17 7.64 -5.80 4.11
C ASN A 17 6.12 -5.55 4.09
N ALA A 18 5.66 -4.48 3.44
CA ALA A 18 4.23 -4.21 3.26
C ALA A 18 3.53 -5.35 2.51
N LYS A 19 4.13 -5.83 1.41
CA LYS A 19 3.60 -6.97 0.65
C LYS A 19 3.53 -8.24 1.49
N ARG A 20 4.58 -8.55 2.26
CA ARG A 20 4.59 -9.72 3.17
C ARG A 20 3.50 -9.63 4.24
N LEU A 21 3.31 -8.46 4.84
CA LEU A 21 2.27 -8.27 5.85
C LEU A 21 0.87 -8.47 5.24
N LEU A 22 0.59 -7.88 4.09
CA LEU A 22 -0.68 -8.10 3.37
C LEU A 22 -0.89 -9.57 2.98
N GLN A 23 0.17 -10.23 2.50
CA GLN A 23 0.13 -11.64 2.15
C GLN A 23 -0.13 -12.53 3.38
N SER A 24 0.39 -12.17 4.55
CA SER A 24 0.08 -12.87 5.80
C SER A 24 -1.40 -12.78 6.19
N LYS A 25 -2.12 -11.77 5.66
CA LYS A 25 -3.58 -11.62 5.80
C LYS A 25 -4.37 -12.27 4.66
N GLY A 26 -3.70 -13.04 3.80
CA GLY A 26 -4.31 -13.67 2.63
C GLY A 26 -4.64 -12.70 1.49
N VAL A 27 -4.06 -11.50 1.49
CA VAL A 27 -4.33 -10.46 0.48
C VAL A 27 -3.11 -10.27 -0.42
N THR A 28 -3.32 -10.43 -1.73
CA THR A 28 -2.34 -10.09 -2.76
C THR A 28 -2.65 -8.69 -3.29
N PRO A 29 -1.81 -7.67 -2.99
CA PRO A 29 -2.05 -6.32 -3.47
C PRO A 29 -1.76 -6.19 -4.98
N TYR A 30 -2.46 -5.28 -5.63
CA TYR A 30 -2.10 -4.80 -6.97
C TYR A 30 -0.91 -3.85 -6.85
N GLU A 31 0.23 -4.23 -7.41
CA GLU A 31 1.46 -3.47 -7.36
C GLU A 31 1.58 -2.52 -8.55
N ILE A 32 1.86 -1.25 -8.28
CA ILE A 32 2.14 -0.23 -9.29
C ILE A 32 3.55 0.29 -9.06
N ASN A 33 4.45 -0.03 -9.98
CA ASN A 33 5.81 0.48 -9.93
C ASN A 33 5.86 1.92 -10.48
N VAL A 34 6.23 2.87 -9.63
CA VAL A 34 6.30 4.28 -10.02
C VAL A 34 7.51 4.62 -10.90
N GLU A 35 8.48 3.71 -11.00
CA GLU A 35 9.66 3.86 -11.86
C GLU A 35 9.38 3.47 -13.32
N GLU A 36 8.31 2.73 -13.58
CA GLU A 36 7.95 2.28 -14.93
C GLU A 36 7.31 3.39 -15.77
N SER A 37 6.66 4.37 -15.12
CA SER A 37 6.02 5.48 -15.82
C SER A 37 5.91 6.73 -14.93
N PRO A 38 6.24 7.93 -15.46
CA PRO A 38 5.97 9.19 -14.77
C PRO A 38 4.49 9.38 -14.39
N GLN A 39 3.58 8.76 -15.14
CA GLN A 39 2.15 8.82 -14.86
C GLN A 39 1.78 8.08 -13.56
N HIS A 40 2.42 6.94 -13.28
CA HIS A 40 2.22 6.22 -12.02
C HIS A 40 2.69 7.05 -10.82
N LEU A 41 3.83 7.73 -10.95
CA LEU A 41 4.32 8.64 -9.91
C LEU A 41 3.37 9.82 -9.71
N ALA A 42 2.89 10.43 -10.79
CA ALA A 42 1.93 11.53 -10.73
C ALA A 42 0.62 11.10 -10.07
N GLU A 43 0.07 9.94 -10.44
CA GLU A 43 -1.14 9.38 -9.83
C GLU A 43 -0.93 9.11 -8.34
N MET A 44 0.20 8.50 -7.95
CA MET A 44 0.53 8.26 -6.55
C MET A 44 0.56 9.57 -5.76
N ILE A 45 1.26 10.60 -6.26
CA ILE A 45 1.36 11.89 -5.58
C ILE A 45 -0.01 12.56 -5.46
N GLN A 46 -0.82 12.50 -6.52
CA GLN A 46 -2.17 13.08 -6.51
C GLN A 46 -3.08 12.39 -5.49
N ARG A 47 -3.02 11.05 -5.40
CA ARG A 47 -3.86 10.27 -4.49
C ARG A 47 -3.37 10.32 -3.04
N ALA A 48 -2.07 10.15 -2.84
CA ALA A 48 -1.46 10.01 -1.51
C ALA A 48 -1.05 11.34 -0.88
N HIS A 49 -0.95 12.41 -1.68
CA HIS A 49 -0.36 13.69 -1.27
C HIS A 49 1.05 13.54 -0.66
N ARG A 50 1.72 12.44 -1.01
CA ARG A 50 3.04 12.01 -0.53
C ARG A 50 3.85 11.51 -1.72
N ARG A 51 5.16 11.70 -1.65
CA ARG A 51 6.10 11.31 -2.71
C ARG A 51 6.95 10.09 -2.35
N THR A 52 6.84 9.59 -1.12
CA THR A 52 7.59 8.42 -0.63
C THR A 52 6.87 7.13 -0.98
N VAL A 53 7.62 6.06 -1.23
CA VAL A 53 7.09 4.69 -1.30
C VAL A 53 7.40 3.92 0.00
N PRO A 54 6.61 2.90 0.36
CA PRO A 54 5.36 2.49 -0.28
C PRO A 54 4.21 3.46 0.00
N GLN A 55 3.21 3.50 -0.88
CA GLN A 55 1.88 4.07 -0.59
C GLN A 55 0.82 2.99 -0.78
N ILE A 56 0.09 2.66 0.29
CA ILE A 56 -0.93 1.61 0.32
C ILE A 56 -2.33 2.22 0.33
N PHE A 57 -3.21 1.65 -0.48
CA PHE A 57 -4.63 1.95 -0.54
C PHE A 57 -5.45 0.68 -0.38
N VAL A 58 -6.53 0.76 0.39
CA VAL A 58 -7.53 -0.30 0.52
C VAL A 58 -8.86 0.26 0.05
N GLY A 59 -9.32 -0.19 -1.12
CA GLY A 59 -10.43 0.45 -1.83
C GLY A 59 -10.13 1.92 -2.13
N SER A 60 -10.96 2.81 -1.60
CA SER A 60 -10.79 4.27 -1.68
C SER A 60 -9.98 4.86 -0.52
N VAL A 61 -9.68 4.07 0.51
CA VAL A 61 -9.01 4.55 1.73
C VAL A 61 -7.50 4.56 1.51
N HIS A 62 -6.88 5.72 1.71
CA HIS A 62 -5.43 5.86 1.78
C HIS A 62 -4.94 5.42 3.16
N VAL A 63 -4.18 4.33 3.22
CA VAL A 63 -3.60 3.83 4.48
C VAL A 63 -2.33 4.59 4.82
N GLY A 64 -1.51 4.89 3.80
CA GLY A 64 -0.22 5.55 3.99
C GLY A 64 0.96 4.64 3.66
N GLY A 65 2.04 4.74 4.43
CA GLY A 65 3.26 3.95 4.25
C GLY A 65 3.22 2.59 4.95
N PHE A 66 4.39 1.93 5.00
CA PHE A 66 4.52 0.66 5.73
C PHE A 66 4.26 0.82 7.22
N ASP A 67 4.75 1.88 7.84
CA ASP A 67 4.57 2.12 9.28
C ASP A 67 3.08 2.34 9.63
N ASP A 68 2.36 3.07 8.77
CA ASP A 68 0.92 3.28 8.91
C ASP A 68 0.17 1.94 8.81
N LEU A 69 0.51 1.12 7.82
CA LEU A 69 -0.08 -0.22 7.64
C LEU A 69 0.21 -1.14 8.83
N ALA A 70 1.46 -1.22 9.28
CA ALA A 70 1.86 -2.05 10.41
C ALA A 70 1.24 -1.56 11.72
N SER A 71 1.09 -0.25 11.89
CA SER A 71 0.36 0.32 13.04
C SER A 71 -1.12 -0.09 13.02
N LEU A 72 -1.77 -0.02 11.86
CA LEU A 72 -3.17 -0.43 11.71
C LEU A 72 -3.39 -1.93 11.99
N ASP A 73 -2.44 -2.77 11.56
CA ASP A 73 -2.46 -4.20 11.85
C ASP A 73 -2.29 -4.51 13.33
N ARG A 74 -1.31 -3.88 14.00
CA ARG A 74 -1.11 -4.02 15.45
C ARG A 74 -2.31 -3.58 16.27
N GLN A 75 -3.10 -2.63 15.75
CA GLN A 75 -4.35 -2.19 16.37
C GLN A 75 -5.53 -3.15 16.11
N GLY A 76 -5.34 -4.22 15.33
CA GLY A 76 -6.40 -5.15 14.92
C GLY A 76 -7.42 -4.55 13.93
N ARG A 77 -7.13 -3.37 13.38
CA ARG A 77 -8.05 -2.61 12.51
C ARG A 77 -7.86 -2.90 11.02
N LEU A 78 -6.72 -3.49 10.65
CA LEU A 78 -6.43 -3.82 9.26
C LEU A 78 -7.42 -4.85 8.70
N GLU A 79 -7.75 -5.89 9.46
CA GLU A 79 -8.73 -6.90 9.03
C GLU A 79 -10.09 -6.29 8.70
N ALA A 80 -10.61 -5.45 9.60
CA ALA A 80 -11.88 -4.77 9.37
C ALA A 80 -11.84 -3.91 8.09
N LEU A 81 -10.72 -3.24 7.81
CA LEU A 81 -10.55 -2.44 6.59
C LEU A 81 -10.46 -3.31 5.34
N LEU A 82 -9.82 -4.47 5.40
CA LEU A 82 -9.71 -5.41 4.28
C LEU A 82 -11.04 -6.10 3.96
N HIS A 83 -11.94 -6.21 4.94
CA HIS A 83 -13.24 -6.87 4.83
C HIS A 83 -14.44 -5.92 4.69
N ALA A 84 -14.24 -4.62 4.89
CA ALA A 84 -15.20 -3.56 4.51
C ALA A 84 -15.44 -3.55 3.00
#